data_AF-A0A178U850-F1
#
_entry.id   AF-A0A178U850-F1
#
_cell.length_a   1.000
_cell.length_b   1.000
_cell.length_c   1.000
_cell.angle_alpha   90.00
_cell.angle_beta   90.00
_cell.angle_gamma   90.00
#
_symmetry.space_group_name_H-M   'P 1'
#
loop_
_entity.id
_entity.type
_entity.pdbx_description
1 polymer ?
#
loop_
_entity_poly.entity_id
_entity_poly.type
_entity_poly.pdbx_seq_one_letter_code
_entity_poly.pdbx_strand_id
1 'polypeptide(L)'
;MHATLILKQVLADKASPVQDKWRGIPTRLNNIPHSRDIRAYFYEDVLQATIRSIKDGNTRLRVDINIPELNPEMDVYRIGTLMELVRALALSFADDGKRVKVCVQGSMGEGALAGMPLQLAGTRKILEYMDWGDDETLGTFVKLGAIGGKEVDEEDDMFILVAPQNAVGNCIIDDLQAMTTAAGKRPVVLINPRLKDLPASSGIMQTMGREQRLEYALTFDNCYVFRLLYYLGTQYPIMGALRMSYPYRYELYKRVNEENGKEKYVLLATYAERPTPEQIDDAFSGKSRDQSKKASGIWGFLSSVFS
;
A
#
# COMPACT_ATOMS: atom_id res chain seq x y z
N MET A 1 1.93 5.21 41.93
CA MET A 1 0.59 5.86 41.81
C MET A 1 0.62 7.32 41.34
N HIS A 2 1.76 8.03 41.31
CA HIS A 2 1.83 9.40 40.76
C HIS A 2 2.19 9.49 39.26
N ALA A 3 2.89 8.50 38.69
CA ALA A 3 3.26 8.50 37.27
C ALA A 3 2.07 8.25 36.31
N THR A 4 1.07 7.47 36.75
CA THR A 4 -0.14 7.17 35.97
C THR A 4 -1.06 8.38 35.80
N LEU A 5 -0.99 9.37 36.70
CA LEU A 5 -1.74 10.61 36.59
C LEU A 5 -1.07 11.58 35.60
N ILE A 6 0.26 11.62 35.55
CA ILE A 6 1.01 12.49 34.64
C ILE A 6 0.81 12.07 33.19
N LEU A 7 0.75 10.76 32.89
CA LEU A 7 0.44 10.27 31.54
C LEU A 7 -1.01 10.55 31.11
N LYS A 8 -1.99 10.45 32.03
CA LYS A 8 -3.37 10.87 31.75
C LYS A 8 -3.48 12.39 31.55
N GLN A 9 -2.70 13.19 32.28
CA GLN A 9 -2.69 14.64 32.12
C GLN A 9 -2.01 15.08 30.80
N VAL A 10 -0.93 14.41 30.38
CA VAL A 10 -0.26 14.68 29.10
C VAL A 10 -1.11 14.24 27.89
N LEU A 11 -1.93 13.19 28.05
CA LEU A 11 -2.92 12.78 27.05
C LEU A 11 -4.20 13.63 27.08
N ALA A 12 -4.50 14.31 28.21
CA ALA A 12 -5.68 15.18 28.35
C ALA A 12 -5.41 16.66 27.98
N ASP A 13 -4.20 17.18 28.20
CA ASP A 13 -3.85 18.59 27.96
C ASP A 13 -3.16 18.88 26.62
N LYS A 14 -3.22 17.92 25.68
CA LYS A 14 -3.07 18.21 24.25
C LYS A 14 -4.22 17.59 23.46
N ALA A 15 -5.45 17.95 23.83
CA ALA A 15 -6.43 18.29 22.81
C ALA A 15 -5.89 19.52 22.05
N SER A 16 -4.92 19.27 21.16
CA SER A 16 -4.52 20.22 20.14
C SER A 16 -5.81 20.73 19.48
N PRO A 17 -5.95 22.04 19.23
CA PRO A 17 -7.14 22.57 18.57
C PRO A 17 -7.28 21.74 17.31
N VAL A 18 -8.42 21.05 17.19
CA VAL A 18 -8.77 20.17 16.08
C VAL A 18 -8.25 20.80 14.80
N GLN A 19 -7.06 20.37 14.34
CA GLN A 19 -6.51 20.74 13.06
C GLN A 19 -7.59 20.38 12.07
N ASP A 20 -8.04 21.34 11.25
CA ASP A 20 -9.09 21.19 10.26
C ASP A 20 -9.20 19.74 9.80
N LYS A 21 -10.20 19.03 10.33
CA LYS A 21 -10.38 17.60 10.10
C LYS A 21 -10.40 17.40 8.60
N TRP A 22 -9.35 16.79 8.05
CA TRP A 22 -9.30 16.41 6.65
C TRP A 22 -10.55 15.59 6.34
N ARG A 23 -11.52 16.22 5.67
CA ARG A 23 -12.67 15.56 5.07
C ARG A 23 -12.34 15.40 3.59
N GLY A 24 -11.61 14.35 3.24
CA GLY A 24 -11.21 14.04 1.86
C GLY A 24 -9.69 13.89 1.69
N ILE A 25 -9.24 13.88 0.44
CA ILE A 25 -7.85 13.58 0.06
C ILE A 25 -6.94 14.81 0.25
N PRO A 26 -5.73 14.63 0.85
CA PRO A 26 -4.57 15.52 0.75
C PRO A 26 -4.44 16.30 -0.55
N THR A 27 -4.43 17.62 -0.47
CA THR A 27 -4.10 18.53 -1.59
C THR A 27 -2.60 18.78 -1.68
N ARG A 28 -2.12 19.34 -2.80
CA ARG A 28 -0.70 19.66 -3.00
C ARG A 28 0.21 18.42 -2.89
N LEU A 29 -0.28 17.27 -3.35
CA LEU A 29 0.47 16.02 -3.33
C LEU A 29 1.69 16.02 -4.27
N ASN A 30 1.82 17.04 -5.12
CA ASN A 30 3.02 17.34 -5.89
C ASN A 30 4.14 18.02 -5.08
N ASN A 31 3.84 18.54 -3.88
CA ASN A 31 4.85 19.19 -3.04
C ASN A 31 5.61 18.13 -2.24
N ILE A 32 6.90 18.02 -2.51
CA ILE A 32 7.78 17.03 -1.90
C ILE A 32 8.95 17.77 -1.22
N PRO A 33 9.28 17.47 0.04
CA PRO A 33 8.64 16.46 0.90
C PRO A 33 7.22 16.84 1.31
N HIS A 34 6.37 15.83 1.48
CA HIS A 34 5.04 16.02 2.03
C HIS A 34 5.16 16.56 3.45
N SER A 35 4.17 17.35 3.89
CA SER A 35 4.12 17.80 5.27
C SER A 35 3.90 16.62 6.23
N ARG A 36 4.25 16.81 7.50
CA ARG A 36 3.95 15.82 8.54
C ARG A 36 2.45 15.49 8.61
N ASP A 37 1.59 16.49 8.44
CA ASP A 37 0.14 16.31 8.46
C ASP A 37 -0.35 15.44 7.29
N ILE A 38 0.21 15.61 6.08
CA ILE A 38 -0.14 14.77 4.92
C ILE A 38 0.33 13.32 5.15
N ARG A 39 1.54 13.13 5.67
CA ARG A 39 2.03 11.79 6.01
C ARG A 39 1.17 11.13 7.08
N ALA A 40 0.87 11.85 8.16
CA ALA A 40 0.02 11.38 9.25
C ALA A 40 -1.38 10.98 8.77
N TYR A 41 -1.98 11.75 7.84
CA TYR A 41 -3.25 11.38 7.21
C TYR A 41 -3.18 9.98 6.58
N PHE A 42 -2.14 9.72 5.77
CA PHE A 42 -2.00 8.42 5.11
C PHE A 42 -1.69 7.29 6.07
N TYR A 43 -0.90 7.56 7.11
CA TYR A 43 -0.57 6.56 8.13
C TYR A 43 -1.82 6.12 8.89
N GLU A 44 -2.65 7.09 9.30
CA GLU A 44 -3.91 6.83 9.97
C GLU A 44 -4.90 6.10 9.06
N ASP A 45 -5.06 6.53 7.81
CA ASP A 45 -6.02 5.91 6.89
C ASP A 45 -5.65 4.46 6.55
N VAL A 46 -4.36 4.17 6.35
CA VAL A 46 -3.85 2.80 6.17
C VAL A 46 -4.07 1.98 7.44
N LEU A 47 -3.69 2.49 8.61
CA LEU A 47 -3.86 1.81 9.90
C LEU A 47 -5.31 1.41 10.14
N GLN A 48 -6.23 2.36 9.99
CA GLN A 48 -7.64 2.13 10.21
C GLN A 48 -8.22 1.10 9.23
N ALA A 49 -7.79 1.13 7.96
CA ALA A 49 -8.20 0.14 6.98
C ALA A 49 -7.70 -1.27 7.32
N THR A 50 -6.43 -1.39 7.74
CA THR A 50 -5.83 -2.66 8.17
C THR A 50 -6.53 -3.19 9.42
N ILE A 51 -6.75 -2.36 10.45
CA ILE A 51 -7.46 -2.75 11.69
C ILE A 51 -8.85 -3.32 11.36
N ARG A 52 -9.65 -2.61 10.55
CA ARG A 52 -11.01 -3.08 10.19
C ARG A 52 -10.96 -4.41 9.44
N SER A 53 -10.04 -4.54 8.49
CA SER A 53 -9.90 -5.76 7.70
C SER A 53 -9.49 -6.97 8.54
N ILE A 54 -8.54 -6.81 9.48
CA ILE A 54 -8.13 -7.87 10.41
C ILE A 54 -9.27 -8.22 11.37
N LYS A 55 -10.02 -7.22 11.89
CA LYS A 55 -11.16 -7.46 12.78
C LYS A 55 -12.27 -8.28 12.13
N ASP A 56 -12.45 -8.11 10.82
CA ASP A 56 -13.40 -8.92 10.02
C ASP A 56 -12.86 -10.32 9.66
N GLY A 57 -11.68 -10.69 10.17
CA GLY A 57 -11.12 -12.04 10.04
C GLY A 57 -10.24 -12.27 8.81
N ASN A 58 -9.93 -11.22 8.04
CA ASN A 58 -9.05 -11.33 6.88
C ASN A 58 -7.60 -11.48 7.31
N THR A 59 -6.89 -12.44 6.72
CA THR A 59 -5.53 -12.83 7.15
C THR A 59 -4.46 -12.55 6.10
N ARG A 60 -4.83 -12.32 4.84
CA ARG A 60 -3.89 -12.01 3.76
C ARG A 60 -4.24 -10.66 3.18
N LEU A 61 -3.51 -9.63 3.64
CA LEU A 61 -3.84 -8.25 3.35
C LEU A 61 -2.78 -7.59 2.48
N ARG A 62 -3.24 -6.67 1.65
CA ARG A 62 -2.39 -5.83 0.80
C ARG A 62 -2.73 -4.36 0.98
N VAL A 63 -1.68 -3.54 1.09
CA VAL A 63 -1.71 -2.08 1.08
C VAL A 63 -0.99 -1.61 -0.18
N ASP A 64 -1.71 -0.97 -1.09
CA ASP A 64 -1.16 -0.29 -2.27
C ASP A 64 -1.22 1.23 -2.05
N ILE A 65 -0.14 1.86 -1.58
CA ILE A 65 -0.05 3.32 -1.38
C ILE A 65 1.04 3.94 -2.26
N ASN A 66 0.62 4.59 -3.35
CA ASN A 66 1.49 5.14 -4.39
C ASN A 66 1.43 6.67 -4.43
N ILE A 67 1.66 7.32 -3.29
CA ILE A 67 2.00 8.76 -3.26
C ILE A 67 3.42 8.96 -3.77
N PRO A 68 3.82 10.16 -4.24
CA PRO A 68 5.14 10.36 -4.84
C PRO A 68 6.32 9.91 -3.95
N GLU A 69 6.27 10.16 -2.64
CA GLU A 69 7.30 9.69 -1.70
C GLU A 69 7.35 8.17 -1.51
N LEU A 70 6.26 7.45 -1.84
CA LEU A 70 6.14 6.00 -1.64
C LEU A 70 6.08 5.21 -2.95
N ASN A 71 6.15 5.89 -4.10
CA ASN A 71 6.13 5.25 -5.40
C ASN A 71 7.57 5.06 -5.93
N PRO A 72 8.09 3.82 -5.97
CA PRO A 72 9.45 3.55 -6.45
C PRO A 72 9.63 3.75 -7.96
N GLU A 73 8.55 3.99 -8.71
CA GLU A 73 8.60 4.38 -10.13
C GLU A 73 8.84 5.88 -10.32
N MET A 74 8.84 6.67 -9.24
CA MET A 74 9.12 8.10 -9.24
C MET A 74 10.54 8.35 -8.73
N ASP A 75 11.22 9.37 -9.28
CA ASP A 75 12.55 9.80 -8.83
C ASP A 75 12.59 10.31 -7.38
N VAL A 76 11.42 10.45 -6.75
CA VAL A 76 11.22 11.08 -5.46
C VAL A 76 10.87 10.09 -4.35
N TYR A 77 11.10 8.81 -4.59
CA TYR A 77 10.91 7.77 -3.60
C TYR A 77 11.75 8.02 -2.34
N ARG A 78 11.12 7.99 -1.17
CA ARG A 78 11.75 8.22 0.14
C ARG A 78 11.51 7.01 1.04
N ILE A 79 12.52 6.16 1.17
CA ILE A 79 12.45 4.98 2.03
C ILE A 79 12.05 5.32 3.48
N GLY A 80 12.50 6.47 4.00
CA GLY A 80 12.13 6.94 5.34
C GLY A 80 10.62 7.14 5.52
N THR A 81 9.90 7.60 4.49
CA THR A 81 8.43 7.76 4.55
C THR A 81 7.72 6.41 4.61
N LEU A 82 8.25 5.39 3.93
CA LEU A 82 7.72 4.01 3.99
C LEU A 82 7.96 3.40 5.37
N MET A 83 9.16 3.65 5.91
CA MET A 83 9.59 3.20 7.23
C MET A 83 8.74 3.84 8.35
N GLU A 84 8.46 5.14 8.27
CA GLU A 84 7.54 5.85 9.17
C GLU A 84 6.13 5.22 9.15
N LEU A 85 5.60 4.83 7.98
CA LEU A 85 4.31 4.13 7.86
C LEU A 85 4.35 2.75 8.55
N VAL A 86 5.38 1.96 8.26
CA VAL A 86 5.53 0.60 8.82
C VAL A 86 5.66 0.66 10.34
N ARG A 87 6.42 1.63 10.85
CA ARG A 87 6.53 1.89 12.29
C ARG A 87 5.18 2.24 12.90
N ALA A 88 4.43 3.16 12.29
CA ALA A 88 3.11 3.56 12.79
C ALA A 88 2.15 2.35 12.89
N LEU A 89 2.14 1.49 11.87
CA LEU A 89 1.36 0.25 11.89
C LEU A 89 1.80 -0.69 13.00
N ALA A 90 3.09 -1.03 13.05
CA ALA A 90 3.61 -2.01 14.00
C ALA A 90 3.40 -1.57 15.46
N LEU A 91 3.69 -0.31 15.78
CA LEU A 91 3.51 0.22 17.13
C LEU A 91 2.03 0.27 17.53
N SER A 92 1.13 0.62 16.61
CA SER A 92 -0.31 0.63 16.94
C SER A 92 -0.85 -0.76 17.29
N PHE A 93 -0.38 -1.81 16.61
CA PHE A 93 -0.75 -3.18 16.96
C PHE A 93 -0.02 -3.68 18.22
N ALA A 94 1.23 -3.28 18.43
CA ALA A 94 1.97 -3.57 19.65
C ALA A 94 1.32 -2.95 20.89
N ASP A 95 0.81 -1.72 20.79
CA ASP A 95 0.05 -1.03 21.84
C ASP A 95 -1.26 -1.78 22.20
N ASP A 96 -1.85 -2.48 21.23
CA ASP A 96 -2.97 -3.41 21.43
C ASP A 96 -2.53 -4.78 22.00
N GLY A 97 -1.25 -4.94 22.35
CA GLY A 97 -0.65 -6.13 22.95
C GLY A 97 -0.24 -7.21 21.95
N LYS A 98 -0.21 -6.92 20.64
CA LYS A 98 0.19 -7.89 19.61
C LYS A 98 1.70 -7.99 19.48
N ARG A 99 2.19 -9.21 19.28
CA ARG A 99 3.56 -9.48 18.86
C ARG A 99 3.65 -9.40 17.34
N VAL A 100 4.11 -8.26 16.84
CA VAL A 100 4.24 -7.94 15.42
C VAL A 100 5.65 -8.27 14.93
N LYS A 101 5.76 -9.05 13.87
CA LYS A 101 7.03 -9.25 13.17
C LYS A 101 7.06 -8.45 11.86
N VAL A 102 7.99 -7.50 11.80
CA VAL A 102 8.25 -6.67 10.61
C VAL A 102 9.34 -7.34 9.77
N CYS A 103 8.95 -7.77 8.58
CA CYS A 103 9.79 -8.54 7.68
C CYS A 103 10.23 -7.69 6.49
N VAL A 104 11.53 -7.72 6.21
CA VAL A 104 12.10 -7.25 4.95
C VAL A 104 12.64 -8.42 4.15
N GLN A 105 12.60 -8.31 2.83
CA GLN A 105 13.16 -9.33 1.97
C GLN A 105 14.65 -9.56 2.29
N GLY A 106 15.03 -10.82 2.48
CA GLY A 106 16.44 -11.22 2.65
C GLY A 106 17.19 -11.29 1.31
N SER A 107 18.43 -11.75 1.35
CA SER A 107 19.12 -12.17 0.12
C SER A 107 18.41 -13.38 -0.48
N MET A 108 18.19 -13.37 -1.78
CA MET A 108 17.56 -14.48 -2.50
C MET A 108 18.59 -15.24 -3.34
N GLY A 109 18.48 -16.57 -3.39
CA GLY A 109 19.40 -17.46 -4.11
C GLY A 109 20.56 -17.97 -3.26
N GLU A 110 21.27 -18.98 -3.76
CA GLU A 110 22.41 -19.62 -3.10
C GLU A 110 23.73 -19.33 -3.85
N GLY A 111 24.83 -19.19 -3.11
CA GLY A 111 26.18 -19.03 -3.68
C GLY A 111 26.34 -17.75 -4.51
N ALA A 112 26.99 -17.85 -5.67
CA ALA A 112 27.30 -16.71 -6.53
C ALA A 112 26.08 -16.04 -7.21
N LEU A 113 24.89 -16.65 -7.09
CA LEU A 113 23.62 -16.13 -7.61
C LEU A 113 22.76 -15.47 -6.52
N ALA A 114 23.29 -15.35 -5.30
CA ALA A 114 22.64 -14.65 -4.21
C ALA A 114 22.56 -13.14 -4.52
N GLY A 115 21.35 -12.59 -4.54
CA GLY A 115 21.10 -11.18 -4.83
C GLY A 115 19.93 -10.62 -4.05
N MET A 116 20.00 -9.33 -3.72
CA MET A 116 18.91 -8.56 -3.10
C MET A 116 18.42 -7.51 -4.11
N PRO A 117 17.11 -7.24 -4.21
CA PRO A 117 16.63 -6.10 -4.98
C PRO A 117 17.31 -4.81 -4.51
N LEU A 118 17.87 -4.04 -5.45
CA LEU A 118 18.64 -2.83 -5.14
C LEU A 118 17.84 -1.82 -4.30
N GLN A 119 16.51 -1.79 -4.49
CA GLN A 119 15.60 -0.90 -3.74
C GLN A 119 15.50 -1.23 -2.25
N LEU A 120 15.81 -2.47 -1.87
CA LEU A 120 15.73 -2.94 -0.48
C LEU A 120 17.10 -3.02 0.20
N ALA A 121 18.18 -2.81 -0.56
CA ALA A 121 19.54 -2.78 -0.03
C ALA A 121 19.67 -1.73 1.08
N GLY A 122 20.05 -2.16 2.28
CA GLY A 122 20.19 -1.30 3.45
C GLY A 122 18.89 -1.00 4.22
N THR A 123 17.71 -1.39 3.70
CA THR A 123 16.42 -1.20 4.41
C THR A 123 16.41 -1.94 5.75
N ARG A 124 17.02 -3.12 5.82
CA ARG A 124 17.21 -3.86 7.08
C ARG A 124 17.98 -3.05 8.12
N LYS A 125 19.09 -2.43 7.73
CA LYS A 125 19.87 -1.57 8.65
C LYS A 125 19.03 -0.39 9.13
N ILE A 126 18.23 0.21 8.25
CA ILE A 126 17.34 1.32 8.63
C ILE A 126 16.33 0.87 9.69
N LEU A 127 15.74 -0.32 9.55
CA LEU A 127 14.83 -0.89 10.56
C LEU A 127 15.55 -1.13 11.89
N GLU A 128 16.77 -1.64 11.86
CA GLU A 128 17.57 -1.93 13.06
C GLU A 128 17.95 -0.66 13.85
N TYR A 129 18.13 0.48 13.17
CA TYR A 129 18.44 1.78 13.80
C TYR A 129 17.22 2.66 14.08
N MET A 130 16.02 2.22 13.70
CA MET A 130 14.82 3.00 13.90
C MET A 130 14.42 3.01 15.38
N ASP A 131 13.91 4.14 15.84
CA ASP A 131 13.23 4.22 17.13
C ASP A 131 11.94 3.38 17.06
N TRP A 132 11.80 2.35 17.89
CA TRP A 132 10.60 1.49 17.98
C TRP A 132 9.83 1.71 19.28
N GLY A 133 9.93 2.89 19.88
CA GLY A 133 9.36 3.17 21.20
C GLY A 133 10.41 2.99 22.30
N ASP A 134 10.01 2.43 23.44
CA ASP A 134 10.97 2.10 24.48
C ASP A 134 11.81 0.87 24.10
N ASP A 135 12.98 0.72 24.75
CA ASP A 135 13.92 -0.36 24.47
C ASP A 135 13.31 -1.75 24.73
N GLU A 136 12.23 -1.85 25.51
CA GLU A 136 11.51 -3.10 25.80
C GLU A 136 10.49 -3.47 24.70
N THR A 137 9.98 -2.49 23.95
CA THR A 137 9.03 -2.70 22.85
C THR A 137 9.68 -3.52 21.73
N LEU A 138 10.90 -3.14 21.34
CA LEU A 138 11.70 -3.91 20.38
C LEU A 138 12.20 -5.20 21.03
N GLY A 139 11.99 -6.34 20.38
CA GLY A 139 12.33 -7.66 20.88
C GLY A 139 11.19 -8.35 21.63
N THR A 140 10.29 -7.60 22.27
CA THR A 140 9.11 -8.15 22.97
C THR A 140 7.86 -8.12 22.09
N PHE A 141 7.43 -6.93 21.68
CA PHE A 141 6.21 -6.72 20.91
C PHE A 141 6.47 -6.48 19.43
N VAL A 142 7.61 -5.87 19.09
CA VAL A 142 8.03 -5.72 17.70
C VAL A 142 9.31 -6.51 17.48
N LYS A 143 9.31 -7.41 16.49
CA LYS A 143 10.50 -8.13 16.05
C LYS A 143 10.80 -7.83 14.60
N LEU A 144 12.07 -7.90 14.23
CA LEU A 144 12.52 -7.77 12.85
C LEU A 144 12.91 -9.15 12.31
N GLY A 145 12.59 -9.41 11.05
CA GLY A 145 12.89 -10.70 10.41
C GLY A 145 13.07 -10.60 8.89
N ALA A 146 13.43 -11.72 8.28
CA ALA A 146 13.36 -11.89 6.84
C ALA A 146 11.94 -12.33 6.40
N ILE A 147 11.70 -12.38 5.09
CA ILE A 147 10.50 -13.01 4.52
C ILE A 147 10.82 -14.49 4.28
N GLY A 148 10.02 -15.38 4.86
CA GLY A 148 10.13 -16.83 4.67
C GLY A 148 9.53 -17.64 5.82
N GLY A 149 9.17 -18.89 5.57
CA GLY A 149 8.49 -19.74 6.57
C GLY A 149 9.29 -19.99 7.87
N LYS A 150 10.63 -19.94 7.81
CA LYS A 150 11.51 -20.13 8.98
C LYS A 150 11.52 -18.94 9.94
N GLU A 151 11.02 -17.79 9.50
CA GLU A 151 11.00 -16.55 10.28
C GLU A 151 9.72 -16.41 11.11
N VAL A 152 8.82 -17.39 11.04
CA VAL A 152 7.54 -17.42 11.75
C VAL A 152 7.71 -18.17 13.07
N ASP A 153 7.68 -17.43 14.19
CA ASP A 153 7.71 -18.01 15.53
C ASP A 153 6.29 -18.34 16.00
N GLU A 154 6.14 -19.29 16.93
CA GLU A 154 4.82 -19.66 17.50
C GLU A 154 4.15 -18.49 18.23
N GLU A 155 4.95 -17.61 18.81
CA GLU A 155 4.51 -16.47 19.61
C GLU A 155 4.20 -15.21 18.80
N ASP A 156 4.53 -15.18 17.50
CA ASP A 156 4.17 -14.04 16.65
C ASP A 156 2.66 -14.03 16.40
N ASP A 157 2.03 -12.86 16.55
CA ASP A 157 0.59 -12.67 16.31
C ASP A 157 0.28 -12.24 14.88
N MET A 158 1.17 -11.48 14.24
CA MET A 158 1.00 -10.96 12.89
C MET A 158 2.31 -10.54 12.23
N PHE A 159 2.27 -10.41 10.89
CA PHE A 159 3.43 -10.12 10.06
C PHE A 159 3.18 -8.92 9.16
N ILE A 160 4.13 -7.98 9.12
CA ILE A 160 4.12 -6.82 8.20
C ILE A 160 5.31 -6.96 7.26
N LEU A 161 5.04 -7.16 5.97
CA LEU A 161 6.04 -7.42 4.94
C LEU A 161 6.27 -6.16 4.13
N VAL A 162 7.47 -5.60 4.24
CA VAL A 162 7.84 -4.33 3.63
C VAL A 162 8.25 -4.54 2.18
N ALA A 163 7.44 -4.00 1.27
CA ALA A 163 7.69 -3.90 -0.17
C ALA A 163 8.34 -5.14 -0.79
N PRO A 164 7.79 -6.37 -0.59
CA PRO A 164 8.36 -7.58 -1.16
C PRO A 164 8.36 -7.52 -2.69
N GLN A 165 9.47 -7.91 -3.32
CA GLN A 165 9.63 -7.80 -4.77
C GLN A 165 10.30 -9.04 -5.37
N ASN A 166 9.92 -9.36 -6.60
CA ASN A 166 10.70 -10.29 -7.40
C ASN A 166 12.08 -9.70 -7.72
N ALA A 167 13.11 -10.54 -7.79
CA ALA A 167 14.43 -10.18 -8.28
C ALA A 167 14.73 -10.93 -9.58
N VAL A 168 15.72 -10.46 -10.35
CA VAL A 168 16.16 -11.18 -11.55
C VAL A 168 16.59 -12.60 -11.17
N GLY A 169 15.93 -13.60 -11.75
CA GLY A 169 16.22 -15.02 -11.52
C GLY A 169 15.69 -15.60 -10.19
N ASN A 170 15.07 -14.80 -9.33
CA ASN A 170 14.56 -15.24 -8.02
C ASN A 170 13.14 -14.69 -7.76
N CYS A 171 12.20 -15.56 -7.42
CA CYS A 171 10.81 -15.16 -7.17
C CYS A 171 10.46 -15.22 -5.68
N ILE A 172 9.97 -14.10 -5.13
CA ILE A 172 9.65 -13.99 -3.70
C ILE A 172 8.38 -14.76 -3.30
N ILE A 173 7.62 -15.24 -4.30
CA ILE A 173 6.33 -15.91 -4.10
C ILE A 173 6.47 -17.17 -3.25
N ASP A 174 7.53 -17.95 -3.42
CA ASP A 174 7.73 -19.19 -2.66
C ASP A 174 7.97 -18.89 -1.17
N ASP A 175 8.76 -17.86 -0.87
CA ASP A 175 8.97 -17.39 0.51
C ASP A 175 7.68 -16.84 1.13
N LEU A 176 6.89 -16.10 0.34
CA LEU A 176 5.58 -15.63 0.77
C LEU A 176 4.62 -16.79 1.05
N GLN A 177 4.62 -17.83 0.22
CA GLN A 177 3.80 -19.05 0.42
C GLN A 177 4.23 -19.80 1.67
N ALA A 178 5.53 -19.99 1.87
CA ALA A 178 6.07 -20.63 3.06
C ALA A 178 5.69 -19.86 4.33
N MET A 179 5.82 -18.53 4.30
CA MET A 179 5.46 -17.65 5.43
C MET A 179 3.95 -17.67 5.72
N THR A 180 3.08 -17.53 4.71
CA THR A 180 1.63 -17.56 4.96
C THR A 180 1.15 -18.94 5.41
N THR A 181 1.79 -20.01 4.94
CA THR A 181 1.51 -21.38 5.40
C THR A 181 1.88 -21.55 6.87
N ALA A 182 3.09 -21.11 7.27
CA ALA A 182 3.53 -21.15 8.65
C ALA A 182 2.71 -20.20 9.56
N ALA A 183 2.31 -19.03 9.05
CA ALA A 183 1.47 -18.08 9.78
C ALA A 183 0.05 -18.63 10.03
N GLY A 184 -0.45 -19.51 9.17
CA GLY A 184 -1.77 -20.12 9.31
C GLY A 184 -2.88 -19.06 9.23
N LYS A 185 -3.61 -18.86 10.33
CA LYS A 185 -4.69 -17.86 10.44
C LYS A 185 -4.21 -16.48 10.94
N ARG A 186 -2.91 -16.31 11.21
CA ARG A 186 -2.36 -15.04 11.67
C ARG A 186 -2.25 -14.04 10.51
N PRO A 187 -2.59 -12.76 10.71
CA PRO A 187 -2.54 -11.77 9.63
C PRO A 187 -1.14 -11.58 9.05
N VAL A 188 -1.05 -11.54 7.72
CA VAL A 188 0.12 -11.20 6.92
C VAL A 188 -0.24 -10.02 6.04
N VAL A 189 0.38 -8.87 6.28
CA VAL A 189 0.10 -7.60 5.62
C VAL A 189 1.25 -7.22 4.70
N LEU A 190 1.00 -7.17 3.39
CA LEU A 190 1.98 -6.70 2.39
C LEU A 190 1.85 -5.20 2.21
N ILE A 191 2.94 -4.46 2.42
CA ILE A 191 2.99 -3.01 2.17
C ILE A 191 3.70 -2.75 0.84
N ASN A 192 3.02 -2.15 -0.15
CA ASN A 192 3.55 -1.85 -1.48
C ASN A 192 4.27 -3.03 -2.17
N PRO A 193 3.67 -4.22 -2.27
CA PRO A 193 4.31 -5.38 -2.89
C PRO A 193 4.49 -5.19 -4.41
N ARG A 194 5.67 -5.56 -4.94
CA ARG A 194 5.99 -5.54 -6.38
C ARG A 194 6.21 -6.97 -6.90
N LEU A 195 5.10 -7.69 -7.01
CA LEU A 195 5.10 -9.11 -7.38
C LEU A 195 4.97 -9.36 -8.89
N LYS A 196 5.07 -8.31 -9.72
CA LYS A 196 5.15 -8.47 -11.17
C LYS A 196 6.49 -9.10 -11.55
N ASP A 197 6.52 -9.90 -12.60
CA ASP A 197 7.77 -10.45 -13.12
C ASP A 197 8.70 -9.35 -13.61
N LEU A 198 9.98 -9.46 -13.27
CA LEU A 198 11.05 -8.67 -13.88
C LEU A 198 11.72 -9.52 -14.98
N PRO A 199 11.94 -8.98 -16.19
CA PRO A 199 12.69 -9.68 -17.21
C PRO A 199 14.13 -9.93 -16.69
N ALA A 200 14.68 -11.12 -16.95
CA ALA A 200 16.08 -11.36 -16.66
C ALA A 200 16.97 -10.45 -17.53
N SER A 201 18.17 -10.13 -17.06
CA SER A 201 19.15 -9.31 -17.79
C SER A 201 19.52 -9.87 -19.17
N SER A 202 19.24 -11.15 -19.43
CA SER A 202 19.38 -11.84 -20.71
C SER A 202 18.16 -11.74 -21.64
N GLY A 203 17.10 -11.00 -21.28
CA GLY A 203 15.87 -10.87 -22.07
C GLY A 203 14.95 -12.09 -22.03
N ILE A 204 15.34 -13.17 -21.36
CA ILE A 204 14.53 -14.38 -21.21
C ILE A 204 13.54 -14.16 -20.05
N MET A 205 12.24 -14.14 -20.34
CA MET A 205 11.21 -14.16 -19.31
C MET A 205 11.12 -15.55 -18.69
N GLN A 206 11.10 -15.63 -17.36
CA GLN A 206 10.71 -16.86 -16.67
C GLN A 206 9.19 -17.07 -16.81
N THR A 207 8.78 -17.77 -17.85
CA THR A 207 7.36 -18.10 -18.14
C THR A 207 6.84 -19.26 -17.30
N MET A 208 7.74 -20.13 -16.79
CA MET A 208 7.36 -21.26 -15.97
C MET A 208 6.79 -20.80 -14.61
N GLY A 209 5.66 -21.37 -14.20
CA GLY A 209 4.97 -21.04 -12.94
C GLY A 209 4.45 -19.61 -12.83
N ARG A 210 4.49 -18.80 -13.90
CA ARG A 210 4.06 -17.39 -13.87
C ARG A 210 2.58 -17.23 -13.49
N GLU A 211 1.73 -18.05 -14.06
CA GLU A 211 0.29 -18.03 -13.80
C GLU A 211 0.00 -18.32 -12.33
N GLN A 212 0.53 -19.42 -11.79
CA GLN A 212 0.42 -19.81 -10.38
C GLN A 212 0.92 -18.70 -9.42
N ARG A 213 2.00 -18.01 -9.80
CA ARG A 213 2.56 -16.89 -9.04
C ARG A 213 1.63 -15.67 -9.02
N LEU A 214 1.02 -15.35 -10.16
CA LEU A 214 0.03 -14.28 -10.25
C LEU A 214 -1.24 -14.63 -9.48
N GLU A 215 -1.73 -15.87 -9.61
CA GLU A 215 -2.87 -16.38 -8.85
C GLU A 215 -2.63 -16.29 -7.34
N TYR A 216 -1.46 -16.70 -6.87
CA TYR A 216 -1.11 -16.58 -5.45
C TYR A 216 -1.08 -15.11 -4.99
N ALA A 217 -0.52 -14.20 -5.78
CA ALA A 217 -0.51 -12.78 -5.48
C ALA A 217 -1.93 -12.18 -5.39
N LEU A 218 -2.90 -12.75 -6.10
CA LEU A 218 -4.31 -12.37 -6.03
C LEU A 218 -5.03 -12.91 -4.78
N THR A 219 -4.42 -13.82 -4.01
CA THR A 219 -4.99 -14.30 -2.73
C THR A 219 -4.89 -13.28 -1.59
N PHE A 220 -4.19 -12.15 -1.82
CA PHE A 220 -4.12 -11.05 -0.88
C PHE A 220 -5.17 -10.00 -1.23
N ASP A 221 -6.10 -9.79 -0.31
CA ASP A 221 -7.15 -8.79 -0.47
C ASP A 221 -6.59 -7.38 -0.22
N ASN A 222 -6.99 -6.44 -1.07
CA ASN A 222 -6.64 -5.04 -0.83
C ASN A 222 -7.43 -4.55 0.39
N CYS A 223 -6.72 -4.23 1.48
CA CYS A 223 -7.31 -3.51 2.61
C CYS A 223 -7.21 -2.00 2.40
N TYR A 224 -6.21 -1.54 1.63
CA TYR A 224 -6.04 -0.12 1.31
C TYR A 224 -5.45 0.07 -0.09
N VAL A 225 -5.98 1.04 -0.83
CA VAL A 225 -5.45 1.50 -2.12
C VAL A 225 -5.45 3.02 -2.14
N PHE A 226 -4.32 3.63 -2.50
CA PHE A 226 -4.24 5.03 -2.89
C PHE A 226 -3.28 5.19 -4.06
N ARG A 227 -3.77 5.75 -5.16
CA ARG A 227 -2.95 6.01 -6.36
C ARG A 227 -3.31 7.35 -6.96
N LEU A 228 -2.31 8.17 -7.26
CA LEU A 228 -2.50 9.36 -8.08
C LEU A 228 -2.65 9.00 -9.55
N LEU A 229 -3.54 9.72 -10.22
CA LEU A 229 -3.82 9.59 -11.64
C LEU A 229 -3.20 10.79 -12.37
N TYR A 230 -2.56 10.52 -13.50
CA TYR A 230 -1.83 11.50 -14.31
C TYR A 230 -2.26 11.38 -15.77
N TYR A 231 -2.02 12.43 -16.55
CA TYR A 231 -2.20 12.37 -18.00
C TYR A 231 -1.24 11.34 -18.60
N LEU A 232 -1.72 10.62 -19.62
CA LEU A 232 -0.95 9.57 -20.29
C LEU A 232 0.43 10.09 -20.72
N GLY A 233 1.48 9.34 -20.41
CA GLY A 233 2.86 9.69 -20.74
C GLY A 233 3.49 10.77 -19.85
N THR A 234 2.81 11.21 -18.79
CA THR A 234 3.32 12.24 -17.87
C THR A 234 3.22 11.80 -16.41
N GLN A 235 4.09 12.35 -15.57
CA GLN A 235 3.99 12.30 -14.10
C GLN A 235 3.49 13.63 -13.52
N TYR A 236 3.05 14.55 -14.40
CA TYR A 236 2.48 15.84 -14.08
C TYR A 236 1.69 16.38 -15.29
N PRO A 237 0.54 17.03 -15.10
CA PRO A 237 -0.12 17.31 -13.81
C PRO A 237 -0.90 16.10 -13.26
N ILE A 238 -1.07 16.09 -11.93
CA ILE A 238 -2.01 15.17 -11.27
C ILE A 238 -3.43 15.51 -11.75
N MET A 239 -4.15 14.53 -12.28
CA MET A 239 -5.56 14.64 -12.72
C MET A 239 -6.55 14.32 -11.60
N GLY A 240 -6.16 13.45 -10.67
CA GLY A 240 -7.08 12.87 -9.71
C GLY A 240 -6.42 11.81 -8.86
N ALA A 241 -7.23 11.05 -8.15
CA ALA A 241 -6.77 9.96 -7.31
C ALA A 241 -7.81 8.84 -7.24
N LEU A 242 -7.34 7.61 -7.14
CA LEU A 242 -8.14 6.45 -6.78
C LEU A 242 -7.81 6.10 -5.32
N ARG A 243 -8.84 6.03 -4.48
CA ARG A 243 -8.72 5.65 -3.06
C ARG A 243 -9.65 4.48 -2.75
N MET A 244 -9.22 3.56 -1.89
CA MET A 244 -10.06 2.58 -1.23
C MET A 244 -9.50 2.34 0.17
N SER A 245 -10.37 2.35 1.17
CA SER A 245 -10.03 2.09 2.57
C SER A 245 -11.08 1.12 3.09
N TYR A 246 -10.71 -0.14 3.34
CA TYR A 246 -11.64 -1.20 3.72
C TYR A 246 -12.49 -0.78 4.93
N PRO A 247 -13.81 -1.09 5.00
CA PRO A 247 -14.61 -1.88 4.05
C PRO A 247 -15.28 -1.03 2.95
N TYR A 248 -14.85 0.22 2.79
CA TYR A 248 -15.50 1.15 1.87
C TYR A 248 -15.16 0.82 0.40
N ARG A 249 -16.04 1.29 -0.49
CA ARG A 249 -15.90 1.16 -1.94
C ARG A 249 -14.65 1.88 -2.45
N TYR A 250 -14.22 1.52 -3.66
CA TYR A 250 -13.28 2.33 -4.42
C TYR A 250 -13.92 3.67 -4.75
N GLU A 251 -13.20 4.75 -4.49
CA GLU A 251 -13.60 6.13 -4.72
C GLU A 251 -12.65 6.75 -5.74
N LEU A 252 -13.21 7.21 -6.85
CA LEU A 252 -12.46 7.91 -7.90
C LEU A 252 -12.69 9.41 -7.74
N TYR A 253 -11.60 10.17 -7.60
CA TYR A 253 -11.63 11.61 -7.41
C TYR A 253 -10.98 12.35 -8.57
N LYS A 254 -11.56 13.49 -8.95
CA LYS A 254 -10.96 14.49 -9.84
C LYS A 254 -10.31 15.60 -9.03
N ARG A 255 -9.07 15.95 -9.37
CA ARG A 255 -8.41 17.14 -8.86
C ARG A 255 -8.95 18.36 -9.60
N VAL A 256 -9.38 19.37 -8.86
CA VAL A 256 -9.93 20.63 -9.39
C VAL A 256 -9.19 21.79 -8.74
N ASN A 257 -8.77 22.75 -9.56
CA ASN A 257 -8.25 24.04 -9.11
C ASN A 257 -9.41 25.03 -8.99
N GLU A 258 -9.51 25.72 -7.86
CA GLU A 258 -10.46 26.80 -7.61
C GLU A 258 -9.84 28.17 -7.95
N GLU A 259 -10.69 29.18 -8.11
CA GLU A 259 -10.32 30.54 -8.55
C GLU A 259 -9.23 31.20 -7.66
N ASN A 260 -9.12 30.80 -6.40
CA ASN A 260 -8.13 31.32 -5.45
C ASN A 260 -6.82 30.52 -5.40
N GLY A 261 -6.55 29.68 -6.41
CA GLY A 261 -5.39 28.77 -6.42
C GLY A 261 -5.47 27.67 -5.37
N LYS A 262 -6.65 27.48 -4.76
CA LYS A 262 -6.93 26.35 -3.88
C LYS A 262 -7.17 25.11 -4.72
N GLU A 263 -6.74 23.98 -4.21
CA GLU A 263 -6.90 22.68 -4.84
C GLU A 263 -7.90 21.88 -4.01
N LYS A 264 -8.74 21.06 -4.67
CA LYS A 264 -9.54 20.05 -3.99
C LYS A 264 -9.69 18.79 -4.84
N TYR A 265 -10.01 17.69 -4.16
CA TYR A 265 -10.41 16.44 -4.79
C TYR A 265 -11.92 16.28 -4.69
N VAL A 266 -12.60 16.18 -5.83
CA VAL A 266 -14.05 16.01 -5.94
C VAL A 266 -14.34 14.57 -6.34
N LEU A 267 -15.21 13.89 -5.59
CA LEU A 267 -15.64 12.52 -5.92
C LEU A 267 -16.35 12.50 -7.27
N LEU A 268 -15.87 11.67 -8.19
CA LEU A 268 -16.47 11.43 -9.50
C LEU A 268 -17.37 10.20 -9.51
N ALA A 269 -16.88 9.09 -8.95
CA ALA A 269 -17.55 7.79 -9.02
C ALA A 269 -17.11 6.88 -7.87
N THR A 270 -17.94 5.87 -7.58
CA THR A 270 -17.61 4.80 -6.63
C THR A 270 -17.79 3.43 -7.28
N TYR A 271 -16.93 2.47 -6.94
CA TYR A 271 -16.94 1.12 -7.50
C TYR A 271 -16.83 0.08 -6.37
N ALA A 272 -17.55 -1.03 -6.50
CA ALA A 272 -17.47 -2.14 -5.54
C ALA A 272 -16.11 -2.87 -5.63
N GLU A 273 -15.57 -2.97 -6.84
CA GLU A 273 -14.28 -3.58 -7.14
C GLU A 273 -13.33 -2.54 -7.75
N ARG A 274 -12.05 -2.91 -7.88
CA ARG A 274 -11.04 -2.02 -8.47
C ARG A 274 -11.44 -1.65 -9.91
N PRO A 275 -11.62 -0.36 -10.23
CA PRO A 275 -12.08 0.03 -11.55
C PRO A 275 -11.03 -0.25 -12.63
N THR A 276 -11.49 -0.60 -13.84
CA THR A 276 -10.64 -0.76 -15.03
C THR A 276 -10.19 0.61 -15.56
N PRO A 277 -9.12 0.68 -16.37
CA PRO A 277 -8.72 1.92 -17.04
C PRO A 277 -9.87 2.56 -17.82
N GLU A 278 -10.63 1.77 -18.57
CA GLU A 278 -11.81 2.23 -19.33
C GLU A 278 -12.88 2.86 -18.43
N GLN A 279 -13.18 2.25 -17.28
CA GLN A 279 -14.14 2.79 -16.33
C GLN A 279 -13.68 4.12 -15.71
N ILE A 280 -12.37 4.28 -15.51
CA ILE A 280 -11.77 5.52 -15.05
C ILE A 280 -11.93 6.59 -16.14
N ASP A 281 -11.56 6.28 -17.38
CA ASP A 281 -11.63 7.20 -18.52
C ASP A 281 -13.08 7.66 -18.80
N ASP A 282 -14.05 6.73 -18.74
CA ASP A 282 -15.47 7.03 -18.88
C ASP A 282 -15.95 8.01 -17.80
N ALA A 283 -15.53 7.81 -16.55
CA ALA A 283 -15.88 8.70 -15.44
C ALA A 283 -15.26 10.10 -15.60
N PHE A 284 -14.02 10.21 -16.08
CA PHE A 284 -13.39 11.51 -16.34
C PHE A 284 -14.00 12.25 -17.54
N SER A 285 -14.47 11.52 -18.55
CA SER A 285 -15.12 12.09 -19.74
C SER A 285 -16.60 12.44 -19.54
N GLY A 286 -17.19 12.06 -18.40
CA GLY A 286 -18.61 12.31 -18.10
C GLY A 286 -19.57 11.43 -18.90
N LYS A 287 -19.07 10.38 -19.57
CA LYS A 287 -19.91 9.41 -20.27
C LYS A 287 -20.60 8.53 -19.24
N SER A 288 -21.90 8.74 -19.03
CA SER A 288 -22.68 7.76 -18.26
C SER A 288 -22.77 6.45 -19.04
N ARG A 289 -22.75 5.32 -18.32
CA ARG A 289 -22.84 3.96 -18.87
C ARG A 289 -24.10 3.73 -19.75
N ASP A 290 -25.10 4.61 -19.66
CA ASP A 290 -26.30 4.61 -20.50
C ASP A 290 -26.05 5.14 -21.93
N GLN A 291 -25.04 5.98 -22.14
CA GLN A 291 -24.70 6.47 -23.49
C GLN A 291 -23.90 5.44 -24.28
N SER A 292 -23.03 4.65 -23.62
CA SER A 292 -22.26 3.59 -24.29
C SER A 292 -23.11 2.38 -24.68
N LYS A 293 -24.15 2.03 -23.89
CA LYS A 293 -25.14 1.01 -24.29
C LYS A 293 -26.03 1.43 -25.47
N LYS A 294 -26.29 2.72 -25.66
CA LYS A 294 -27.02 3.22 -26.84
C LYS A 294 -26.18 3.20 -28.12
N ALA A 295 -24.86 3.39 -28.01
CA ALA A 295 -23.96 3.37 -29.16
C ALA A 295 -23.62 1.94 -29.64
N SER A 296 -23.72 0.92 -28.78
CA SER A 296 -23.40 -0.47 -29.13
C SER A 296 -24.61 -1.33 -29.56
N GLY A 297 -25.84 -0.79 -29.52
CA GLY A 297 -27.04 -1.53 -29.88
C GLY A 297 -27.37 -1.46 -31.37
N ILE A 298 -27.13 -2.56 -32.10
CA ILE A 298 -27.63 -2.96 -33.44
C ILE A 298 -27.37 -1.98 -34.62
N TRP A 299 -27.52 -0.67 -34.43
CA TRP A 299 -27.29 0.36 -35.45
C TRP A 299 -25.81 0.60 -35.76
N GLY A 300 -24.91 0.46 -34.78
CA GLY A 300 -23.45 0.57 -35.01
C GLY A 300 -22.87 -0.58 -35.86
N PHE A 301 -23.51 -1.76 -35.84
CA PHE A 301 -23.12 -2.90 -36.66
C PHE A 301 -23.55 -2.71 -38.13
N LEU A 302 -24.71 -2.08 -38.36
CA LEU A 302 -25.22 -1.83 -39.71
C LEU A 302 -24.47 -0.69 -40.43
N SER A 303 -24.01 0.34 -39.72
CA SER A 303 -23.21 1.41 -40.34
C SER A 303 -21.81 0.96 -40.78
N SER A 304 -21.28 -0.12 -40.19
CA SER A 304 -19.97 -0.70 -40.56
C SER A 304 -20.03 -1.61 -41.78
N VAL A 305 -21.21 -2.10 -42.16
CA VAL A 305 -21.39 -3.08 -43.25
C VAL A 305 -21.82 -2.39 -44.56
N PHE A 306 -22.29 -1.14 -44.49
CA PHE A 306 -22.75 -0.36 -45.64
C PHE A 306 -21.88 0.88 -45.95
N SER A 307 -20.63 0.94 -45.45
CA SER A 307 -19.60 1.90 -45.86
C SER A 307 -18.42 1.20 -46.52
#